data_AF-A0A7S2K543-F1
#
_entry.id   AF-A0A7S2K543-F1
#
_cell.length_a   1.000
_cell.length_b   1.000
_cell.length_c   1.000
_cell.angle_alpha   90.00
_cell.angle_beta   90.00
_cell.angle_gamma   90.00
#
_symmetry.space_group_name_H-M   'P 1'
#
loop_
_entity.id
_entity.type
_entity.pdbx_description
1 polymer ?
#
loop_
_entity_poly.entity_id
_entity_poly.type
_entity_poly.pdbx_seq_one_letter_code
_entity_poly.pdbx_strand_id
1 'polypeptide(L)'
;HQQGAERAAQLSEELRVEREAADAAAQRRADLQGQLSRLQAEQNVCSESCARAAENLRMASAACSAEKQRADALHLQLDAVKPAQEELKKKHHAAVEQLEGLRGEREHDATERDGLRDSLDQERGAAEEARRCKAEAQRALEEAGPTQLSSGDVLISVAFHDIPQPLELMPWDTNYESVVAKWLAGAQRSSRLQSSVVKYLTHLEATAQAFPVRVEASLLEVHEEFAF
;
A
#
# COMPACT_ATOMS: atom_id res chain seq x y z
N HIS A 1 14.20 146.77 5.29
CA HIS A 1 13.54 145.88 6.27
C HIS A 1 12.69 144.76 5.63
N GLN A 2 11.95 144.98 4.53
CA GLN A 2 11.13 143.94 3.87
C GLN A 2 11.92 142.76 3.26
N GLN A 3 13.03 143.01 2.55
CA GLN A 3 13.85 141.93 1.95
C GLN A 3 14.49 140.95 2.96
N GLY A 4 14.69 141.39 4.22
CA GLY A 4 15.20 140.52 5.29
C GLY A 4 14.14 139.56 5.83
N ALA A 5 12.87 139.97 5.84
CA ALA A 5 11.75 139.16 6.32
C ALA A 5 11.38 138.06 5.30
N GLU A 6 11.41 138.38 4.00
CA GLU A 6 11.17 137.40 2.93
C GLU A 6 12.25 136.31 2.89
N ARG A 7 13.52 136.69 3.08
CA ARG A 7 14.64 135.75 3.15
C ARG A 7 14.59 134.87 4.40
N ALA A 8 14.17 135.42 5.54
CA ALA A 8 13.96 134.64 6.76
C ALA A 8 12.79 133.64 6.63
N ALA A 9 11.71 134.04 5.96
CA ALA A 9 10.58 133.14 5.68
C ALA A 9 10.97 132.00 4.73
N GLN A 10 11.71 132.29 3.65
CA GLN A 10 12.25 131.27 2.73
C GLN A 10 13.14 130.27 3.45
N LEU A 11 14.10 130.74 4.26
CA LEU A 11 14.97 129.86 5.05
C LEU A 11 14.20 129.02 6.08
N SER A 12 13.14 129.59 6.69
CA SER A 12 12.31 128.83 7.63
C SER A 12 11.50 127.73 6.95
N GLU A 13 11.06 127.98 5.71
CA GLU A 13 10.33 126.99 4.92
C GLU A 13 11.27 125.91 4.36
N GLU A 14 12.47 126.27 3.89
CA GLU A 14 13.51 125.32 3.51
C GLU A 14 13.90 124.41 4.69
N LEU A 15 14.09 124.97 5.89
CA LEU A 15 14.35 124.20 7.10
C LEU A 15 13.18 123.29 7.49
N ARG A 16 11.93 123.72 7.26
CA ARG A 16 10.74 122.89 7.51
C ARG A 16 10.70 121.70 6.56
N VAL A 17 10.90 121.93 5.26
CA VAL A 17 10.95 120.89 4.22
C VAL A 17 12.11 119.92 4.45
N GLU A 18 13.27 120.42 4.84
CA GLU A 18 14.44 119.57 5.15
C GLU A 18 14.20 118.69 6.39
N ARG A 19 13.55 119.23 7.43
CA ARG A 19 13.14 118.44 8.61
C ARG A 19 12.11 117.37 8.25
N GLU A 20 11.09 117.71 7.47
CA GLU A 20 10.09 116.74 6.99
C GLU A 20 10.73 115.65 6.12
N ALA A 21 11.71 116.00 5.29
CA ALA A 21 12.47 115.03 4.49
C ALA A 21 13.36 114.14 5.38
N ALA A 22 13.98 114.70 6.42
CA ALA A 22 14.79 113.95 7.38
C ALA A 22 13.93 112.97 8.20
N ASP A 23 12.76 113.40 8.67
CA ASP A 23 11.81 112.56 9.41
C ASP A 23 11.25 111.45 8.50
N ALA A 24 10.87 111.77 7.26
CA ALA A 24 10.44 110.76 6.29
C ALA A 24 11.55 109.76 5.95
N ALA A 25 12.81 110.20 5.86
CA ALA A 25 13.95 109.33 5.66
C ALA A 25 14.23 108.45 6.89
N ALA A 26 14.08 108.98 8.10
CA ALA A 26 14.22 108.23 9.35
C ALA A 26 13.14 107.15 9.46
N GLN A 27 11.87 107.48 9.15
CA GLN A 27 10.78 106.51 9.14
C GLN A 27 11.02 105.39 8.12
N ARG A 28 11.43 105.73 6.88
CA ARG A 28 11.78 104.72 5.87
C ARG A 28 12.93 103.82 6.31
N ARG A 29 13.96 104.36 6.98
CA ARG A 29 15.06 103.57 7.53
C ARG A 29 14.57 102.61 8.61
N ALA A 30 13.69 103.07 9.51
CA ALA A 30 13.09 102.22 10.53
C ALA A 30 12.25 101.08 9.92
N ASP A 31 11.43 101.39 8.91
CA ASP A 31 10.60 100.39 8.21
C ASP A 31 11.47 99.35 7.49
N LEU A 32 12.53 99.78 6.79
CA LEU A 32 13.47 98.89 6.12
C LEU A 32 14.26 98.02 7.12
N GLN A 33 14.67 98.57 8.26
CA GLN A 33 15.30 97.79 9.34
C GLN A 33 14.34 96.73 9.89
N GLY A 34 13.06 97.07 10.06
CA GLY A 34 12.01 96.14 10.45
C GLY A 34 11.83 95.01 9.43
N GLN A 35 11.79 95.33 8.13
CA GLN A 35 11.69 94.34 7.06
C GLN A 35 12.92 93.44 6.99
N LEU A 36 14.13 93.99 7.11
CA LEU A 36 15.36 93.20 7.14
C LEU A 36 15.37 92.22 8.31
N SER A 37 14.93 92.65 9.49
CA SER A 37 14.87 91.80 10.68
C SER A 37 13.87 90.65 10.50
N ARG A 38 12.72 90.91 9.85
CA ARG A 38 11.72 89.88 9.52
C ARG A 38 12.24 88.89 8.50
N LEU A 39 12.84 89.36 7.41
CA LEU A 39 13.41 88.50 6.37
C LEU A 39 14.56 87.63 6.92
N GLN A 40 15.40 88.18 7.80
CA GLN A 40 16.43 87.40 8.49
C GLN A 40 15.83 86.32 9.39
N ALA A 41 14.76 86.64 10.13
CA ALA A 41 14.06 85.65 10.95
C ALA A 41 13.42 84.54 10.09
N GLU A 42 12.76 84.90 8.99
CA GLU A 42 12.16 83.95 8.04
C GLU A 42 13.22 83.07 7.38
N GLN A 43 14.36 83.65 6.98
CA GLN A 43 15.50 82.91 6.43
C GLN A 43 16.04 81.90 7.44
N ASN A 44 16.20 82.30 8.71
CA ASN A 44 16.68 81.41 9.77
C ASN A 44 15.69 80.25 10.00
N VAL A 45 14.40 80.55 10.11
CA VAL A 45 13.35 79.52 10.26
C VAL A 45 13.32 78.57 9.07
N CYS A 46 13.42 79.09 7.85
CA CYS A 46 13.46 78.29 6.63
C CYS A 46 14.72 77.40 6.61
N SER A 47 15.88 77.95 6.93
CA SER A 47 17.15 77.21 6.99
C SER A 47 17.09 76.07 8.01
N GLU A 48 16.56 76.32 9.20
CA GLU A 48 16.38 75.30 10.23
C GLU A 48 15.39 74.21 9.79
N SER A 49 14.27 74.60 9.16
CA SER A 49 13.28 73.66 8.63
C SER A 49 13.87 72.78 7.53
N CYS A 50 14.62 73.38 6.59
CA CYS A 50 15.32 72.65 5.54
C CYS A 50 16.35 71.68 6.12
N ALA A 51 17.13 72.09 7.12
CA ALA A 51 18.11 71.23 7.78
C ALA A 51 17.43 70.02 8.46
N ARG A 52 16.30 70.24 9.16
CA ARG A 52 15.52 69.16 9.79
C ARG A 52 14.92 68.21 8.74
N ALA A 53 14.37 68.75 7.66
CA ALA A 53 13.80 67.95 6.58
C ALA A 53 14.88 67.09 5.88
N ALA A 54 16.07 67.64 5.64
CA ALA A 54 17.19 66.92 5.08
C ALA A 54 17.65 65.76 5.99
N GLU A 55 17.74 66.01 7.30
CA GLU A 55 18.11 64.96 8.25
C GLU A 55 17.05 63.86 8.35
N ASN A 56 15.76 64.23 8.40
CA ASN A 56 14.67 63.25 8.40
C ASN A 56 14.66 62.38 7.14
N LEU A 57 14.91 62.98 5.96
CA LEU A 57 15.02 62.24 4.70
C LEU A 57 16.22 61.28 4.71
N ARG A 58 17.35 61.72 5.26
CA ARG A 58 18.55 60.88 5.42
C ARG A 58 18.27 59.69 6.34
N MET A 59 17.60 59.91 7.48
CA MET A 59 17.22 58.84 8.39
C MET A 59 16.21 57.87 7.75
N ALA A 60 15.19 58.40 7.08
CA ALA A 60 14.17 57.57 6.42
C ALA A 60 14.75 56.72 5.28
N SER A 61 15.66 57.28 4.48
CA SER A 61 16.34 56.54 3.42
C SER A 61 17.26 55.45 3.97
N ALA A 62 17.99 55.72 5.05
CA ALA A 62 18.79 54.71 5.73
C ALA A 62 17.92 53.57 6.30
N ALA A 63 16.80 53.89 6.94
CA ALA A 63 15.86 52.90 7.46
C ALA A 63 15.26 52.04 6.34
N CYS A 64 14.83 52.66 5.24
CA CYS A 64 14.31 51.95 4.07
C CYS A 64 15.35 51.00 3.46
N SER A 65 16.60 51.44 3.36
CA SER A 65 17.69 50.58 2.88
C SER A 65 17.95 49.39 3.80
N ALA A 66 17.90 49.59 5.13
CA ALA A 66 18.09 48.52 6.10
C ALA A 66 16.95 47.49 6.04
N GLU A 67 15.70 47.95 5.94
CA GLU A 67 14.54 47.07 5.78
C GLU A 67 14.59 46.28 4.46
N LYS A 68 15.03 46.91 3.37
CA LYS A 68 15.22 46.20 2.10
C LYS A 68 16.27 45.09 2.21
N GLN A 69 17.42 45.38 2.82
CA GLN A 69 18.45 44.36 3.06
C GLN A 69 17.93 43.21 3.93
N ARG A 70 17.12 43.53 4.95
CA ARG A 70 16.48 42.52 5.80
C ARG A 70 15.49 41.67 5.02
N ALA A 71 14.66 42.28 4.18
CA ALA A 71 13.72 41.58 3.32
C ALA A 71 14.45 40.64 2.35
N ASP A 72 15.53 41.10 1.71
CA ASP A 72 16.36 40.31 0.81
C ASP A 72 17.02 39.12 1.55
N ALA A 73 17.52 39.35 2.76
CA ALA A 73 18.10 38.29 3.59
C ALA A 73 17.06 37.23 4.00
N LEU A 74 15.85 37.64 4.37
CA LEU A 74 14.75 36.72 4.67
C LEU A 74 14.32 35.93 3.44
N HIS A 75 14.29 36.56 2.26
CA HIS A 75 13.97 35.88 1.00
C HIS A 75 14.99 34.79 0.70
N LEU A 76 16.28 35.10 0.86
CA LEU A 76 17.36 34.13 0.69
C LEU A 76 17.24 32.95 1.66
N GLN A 77 16.92 33.20 2.94
CA GLN A 77 16.69 32.14 3.92
C GLN A 77 15.49 31.26 3.53
N LEU A 78 14.40 31.88 3.06
CA LEU A 78 13.21 31.16 2.63
C LEU A 78 13.51 30.28 1.41
N ASP A 79 14.26 30.79 0.44
CA ASP A 79 14.69 30.03 -0.74
C ASP A 79 15.67 28.91 -0.39
N ALA A 80 16.52 29.08 0.62
CA ALA A 80 17.38 28.01 1.12
C ALA A 80 16.60 26.87 1.81
N VAL A 81 15.50 27.19 2.50
CA VAL A 81 14.71 26.20 3.26
C VAL A 81 13.68 25.47 2.39
N LYS A 82 13.13 26.12 1.36
CA LYS A 82 12.14 25.54 0.44
C LYS A 82 12.52 24.14 -0.08
N PRO A 83 13.74 23.87 -0.60
CA PRO A 83 14.11 22.56 -1.11
C PRO A 83 14.06 21.47 -0.03
N ALA A 84 14.57 21.78 1.17
CA ALA A 84 14.55 20.84 2.30
C ALA A 84 13.10 20.53 2.75
N GLN A 85 12.22 21.54 2.72
CA GLN A 85 10.80 21.35 3.01
C GLN A 85 10.12 20.45 1.97
N GLU A 86 10.38 20.65 0.68
CA GLU A 86 9.83 19.81 -0.39
C GLU A 86 10.37 18.38 -0.35
N GLU A 87 11.65 18.20 -0.03
CA GLU A 87 12.23 16.88 0.19
C GLU A 87 11.60 16.16 1.38
N LEU A 88 11.38 16.88 2.49
CA LEU A 88 10.72 16.33 3.67
C LEU A 88 9.27 15.91 3.35
N LYS A 89 8.52 16.72 2.60
CA LYS A 89 7.16 16.36 2.14
C LYS A 89 7.18 15.08 1.30
N LYS A 90 8.11 14.95 0.35
CA LYS A 90 8.26 13.74 -0.48
C LYS A 90 8.57 12.51 0.37
N LYS A 91 9.52 12.62 1.31
CA LYS A 91 9.87 11.53 2.23
C LYS A 91 8.69 11.13 3.10
N HIS A 92 7.94 12.10 3.61
CA HIS A 92 6.76 11.83 4.42
C HIS A 92 5.67 11.12 3.62
N HIS A 93 5.39 11.58 2.39
CA HIS A 93 4.43 10.94 1.51
C HIS A 93 4.84 9.49 1.18
N ALA A 94 6.11 9.26 0.80
CA ALA A 94 6.62 7.91 0.53
C ALA A 94 6.52 7.00 1.77
N ALA A 95 6.78 7.52 2.97
CA ALA A 95 6.63 6.75 4.19
C ALA A 95 5.17 6.38 4.48
N VAL A 96 4.21 7.28 4.18
CA VAL A 96 2.78 6.99 4.30
C VAL A 96 2.36 5.89 3.32
N GLU A 97 2.76 5.99 2.06
CA GLU A 97 2.47 4.95 1.04
C GLU A 97 3.05 3.59 1.45
N GLN A 98 4.27 3.56 2.00
CA GLN A 98 4.87 2.32 2.51
C GLN A 98 4.08 1.73 3.68
N LEU A 99 3.61 2.57 4.61
CA LEU A 99 2.79 2.12 5.75
C LEU A 99 1.44 1.57 5.29
N GLU A 100 0.81 2.21 4.30
CA GLU A 100 -0.42 1.73 3.69
C GLU A 100 -0.21 0.39 2.99
N GLY A 101 0.89 0.23 2.25
CA GLY A 101 1.29 -1.03 1.63
C GLY A 101 1.47 -2.15 2.66
N LEU A 102 2.28 -1.93 3.69
CA LEU A 102 2.50 -2.90 4.77
C LEU A 102 1.22 -3.25 5.52
N ARG A 103 0.30 -2.29 5.69
CA ARG A 103 -1.01 -2.54 6.28
C ARG A 103 -1.84 -3.46 5.40
N GLY A 104 -1.87 -3.21 4.09
CA GLY A 104 -2.55 -4.06 3.12
C GLY A 104 -1.98 -5.48 3.09
N GLU A 105 -0.65 -5.62 3.09
CA GLU A 105 0.03 -6.93 3.19
C GLU A 105 -0.36 -7.67 4.47
N ARG A 106 -0.35 -6.98 5.62
CA ARG A 106 -0.75 -7.59 6.90
C ARG A 106 -2.22 -8.02 6.92
N GLU A 107 -3.11 -7.24 6.31
CA GLU A 107 -4.53 -7.59 6.17
C GLU A 107 -4.68 -8.83 5.27
N HIS A 108 -3.93 -8.91 4.17
CA HIS A 108 -3.90 -10.08 3.31
C HIS A 108 -3.39 -11.33 4.03
N ASP A 109 -2.23 -11.26 4.69
CA ASP A 109 -1.66 -12.35 5.48
C ASP A 109 -2.62 -12.84 6.57
N ALA A 110 -3.36 -11.92 7.20
CA ALA A 110 -4.36 -12.28 8.20
C ALA A 110 -5.50 -13.09 7.57
N THR A 111 -6.00 -12.68 6.39
CA THR A 111 -7.05 -13.43 5.68
C THR A 111 -6.58 -14.80 5.22
N GLU A 112 -5.35 -14.92 4.71
CA GLU A 112 -4.78 -16.21 4.30
C GLU A 112 -4.60 -17.13 5.51
N ARG A 113 -4.05 -16.62 6.61
CA ARG A 113 -3.87 -17.38 7.85
C ARG A 113 -5.22 -17.89 8.38
N ASP A 114 -6.23 -17.04 8.39
CA ASP A 114 -7.55 -17.41 8.89
C ASP A 114 -8.20 -18.47 7.97
N GLY A 115 -8.07 -18.35 6.64
CA GLY A 115 -8.52 -19.37 5.69
C GLY A 115 -7.78 -20.71 5.78
N LEU A 116 -6.46 -20.68 6.00
CA LEU A 116 -5.67 -21.89 6.27
C LEU A 116 -6.09 -22.56 7.58
N ARG A 117 -6.38 -21.76 8.61
CA ARG A 117 -6.84 -22.26 9.90
C ARG A 117 -8.20 -22.95 9.77
N ASP A 118 -9.13 -22.34 9.06
CA ASP A 118 -10.45 -22.93 8.79
C ASP A 118 -10.32 -24.25 8.02
N SER A 119 -9.43 -24.30 7.01
CA SER A 119 -9.16 -25.53 6.25
C SER A 119 -8.58 -26.65 7.14
N LEU A 120 -7.67 -26.29 8.06
CA LEU A 120 -7.05 -27.23 8.99
C LEU A 120 -8.07 -27.79 9.99
N ASP A 121 -8.99 -26.95 10.47
CA ASP A 121 -10.06 -27.37 11.36
C ASP A 121 -11.08 -28.28 10.62
N GLN A 122 -11.37 -28.02 9.34
CA GLN A 122 -12.18 -28.92 8.50
C GLN A 122 -11.54 -30.30 8.31
N GLU A 123 -10.25 -30.35 7.95
CA GLU A 123 -9.51 -31.61 7.78
C GLU A 123 -9.46 -32.43 9.08
N ARG A 124 -9.29 -31.75 10.23
CA ARG A 124 -9.37 -32.41 11.54
C ARG A 124 -10.74 -33.02 11.80
N GLY A 125 -11.81 -32.28 11.52
CA GLY A 125 -13.18 -32.79 11.62
C GLY A 125 -13.41 -34.02 10.74
N ALA A 126 -13.04 -33.94 9.46
CA ALA A 126 -13.17 -35.05 8.52
C ALA A 126 -12.36 -36.29 8.94
N ALA A 127 -11.13 -36.09 9.44
CA ALA A 127 -10.30 -37.18 9.94
C ALA A 127 -10.88 -37.84 11.20
N GLU A 128 -11.49 -37.07 12.10
CA GLU A 128 -12.19 -37.59 13.28
C GLU A 128 -13.44 -38.39 12.90
N GLU A 129 -14.24 -37.89 11.96
CA GLU A 129 -15.42 -38.60 11.42
C GLU A 129 -15.01 -39.92 10.75
N ALA A 130 -13.98 -39.90 9.89
CA ALA A 130 -13.47 -41.10 9.25
C ALA A 130 -12.99 -42.16 10.27
N ARG A 131 -12.35 -41.72 11.37
CA ARG A 131 -11.97 -42.62 12.48
C ARG A 131 -13.18 -43.24 13.16
N ARG A 132 -14.25 -42.45 13.40
CA ARG A 132 -15.49 -42.96 13.98
C ARG A 132 -16.15 -43.99 13.07
N CYS A 133 -16.34 -43.67 11.78
CA CYS A 133 -16.92 -44.60 10.82
C CYS A 133 -16.11 -45.89 10.71
N LYS A 134 -14.77 -45.81 10.72
CA LYS A 134 -13.91 -47.01 10.69
C LYS A 134 -14.07 -47.87 11.95
N ALA A 135 -14.15 -47.25 13.13
CA ALA A 135 -14.34 -47.97 14.39
C ALA A 135 -15.73 -48.64 14.46
N GLU A 136 -16.77 -47.98 13.95
CA GLU A 136 -18.12 -48.55 13.82
C GLU A 136 -18.15 -49.73 12.83
N ALA A 137 -17.51 -49.58 11.67
CA ALA A 137 -17.39 -50.66 10.70
C ALA A 137 -16.61 -51.87 11.25
N GLN A 138 -15.55 -51.64 12.03
CA GLN A 138 -14.80 -52.71 12.69
C GLN A 138 -15.64 -53.43 13.74
N ARG A 139 -16.39 -52.70 14.58
CA ARG A 139 -17.32 -53.33 15.53
C ARG A 139 -18.39 -54.17 14.83
N ALA A 140 -18.97 -53.66 13.75
CA ALA A 140 -19.94 -54.42 12.97
C ALA A 140 -19.32 -55.70 12.37
N LEU A 141 -18.05 -55.67 11.97
CA LEU A 141 -17.33 -56.84 11.46
C LEU A 141 -16.99 -57.85 12.57
N GLU A 142 -16.61 -57.39 13.75
CA GLU A 142 -16.35 -58.23 14.92
C GLU A 142 -17.64 -58.92 15.41
N GLU A 143 -18.78 -58.21 15.41
CA GLU A 143 -20.09 -58.76 15.73
C GLU A 143 -20.59 -59.76 14.68
N ALA A 144 -20.17 -59.63 13.42
CA ALA A 144 -20.50 -60.57 12.35
C ALA A 144 -19.77 -61.93 12.47
N GLY A 145 -18.69 -62.02 13.25
CA GLY A 145 -17.92 -63.23 13.49
C GLY A 145 -17.16 -63.76 12.25
N PRO A 146 -16.18 -64.67 12.41
CA PRO A 146 -15.50 -65.30 11.28
C PRO A 146 -16.51 -66.12 10.49
N THR A 147 -16.65 -65.81 9.19
CA THR A 147 -17.50 -66.57 8.27
C THR A 147 -16.99 -68.01 8.22
N GLN A 148 -17.73 -68.94 8.84
CA GLN A 148 -17.36 -70.35 8.84
C GLN A 148 -17.50 -70.89 7.42
N LEU A 149 -16.37 -71.15 6.76
CA LEU A 149 -16.33 -71.86 5.49
C LEU A 149 -16.86 -73.28 5.71
N SER A 150 -18.04 -73.57 5.19
CA SER A 150 -18.65 -74.89 5.15
C SER A 150 -18.02 -75.73 4.04
N SER A 151 -18.08 -77.06 4.14
CA SER A 151 -17.57 -78.00 3.11
C SER A 151 -18.31 -77.93 1.76
N GLY A 152 -19.21 -76.96 1.57
CA GLY A 152 -19.86 -76.63 0.29
C GLY A 152 -19.44 -75.28 -0.28
N ASP A 153 -18.54 -74.55 0.37
CA ASP A 153 -18.19 -73.19 -0.02
C ASP A 153 -17.07 -73.17 -1.06
N VAL A 154 -17.29 -72.41 -2.13
CA VAL A 154 -16.33 -72.18 -3.21
C VAL A 154 -15.16 -71.37 -2.68
N LEU A 155 -13.92 -71.88 -2.83
CA LEU A 155 -12.70 -71.22 -2.37
C LEU A 155 -12.38 -69.99 -3.22
N ILE A 156 -12.42 -70.16 -4.55
CA ILE A 156 -12.20 -69.09 -5.54
C ILE A 156 -13.29 -69.18 -6.60
N SER A 157 -13.99 -68.08 -6.84
CA SER A 157 -14.97 -67.93 -7.93
C SER A 157 -14.52 -66.80 -8.83
N VAL A 158 -14.20 -67.12 -10.09
CA VAL A 158 -13.84 -66.13 -11.11
C VAL A 158 -14.95 -66.06 -12.15
N ALA A 159 -15.63 -64.93 -12.22
CA ALA A 159 -16.61 -64.65 -13.27
C ALA A 159 -15.91 -63.93 -14.43
N PHE A 160 -15.96 -64.52 -15.62
CA PHE A 160 -15.41 -63.91 -16.82
C PHE A 160 -16.50 -63.19 -17.61
N HIS A 161 -16.23 -61.95 -18.04
CA HIS A 161 -17.22 -61.04 -18.63
C HIS A 161 -18.06 -61.63 -19.79
N ASP A 162 -17.51 -62.58 -20.56
CA ASP A 162 -18.17 -63.23 -21.71
C ASP A 162 -18.43 -64.72 -21.52
N ILE A 163 -18.42 -65.22 -20.28
CA ILE A 163 -18.65 -66.64 -19.98
C ILE A 163 -19.74 -66.75 -18.90
N PRO A 164 -20.89 -67.38 -19.21
CA PRO A 164 -22.02 -67.45 -18.28
C PRO A 164 -21.75 -68.36 -17.07
N GLN A 165 -20.80 -69.29 -17.18
CA GLN A 165 -20.42 -70.20 -16.10
C GLN A 165 -19.11 -69.72 -15.44
N PRO A 166 -19.13 -69.30 -14.17
CA PRO A 166 -17.91 -68.92 -13.47
C PRO A 166 -16.97 -70.13 -13.32
N LEU A 167 -15.67 -69.83 -13.23
CA LEU A 167 -14.67 -70.81 -12.87
C LEU A 167 -14.64 -70.91 -11.34
N GLU A 168 -15.06 -72.05 -10.82
CA GLU A 168 -15.15 -72.31 -9.38
C GLU A 168 -14.08 -73.31 -8.98
N LEU A 169 -13.31 -72.96 -7.95
CA LEU A 169 -12.33 -73.82 -7.32
C LEU A 169 -12.83 -74.20 -5.93
N MET A 170 -12.96 -75.49 -5.67
CA MET A 170 -13.37 -76.00 -4.36
C MET A 170 -12.14 -76.24 -3.45
N PRO A 171 -12.30 -76.26 -2.12
CA PRO A 171 -11.18 -76.47 -1.20
C PRO A 171 -10.44 -77.81 -1.37
N TRP A 172 -11.06 -78.82 -1.99
CA TRP A 172 -10.46 -80.13 -2.26
C TRP A 172 -9.88 -80.28 -3.67
N ASP A 173 -10.00 -79.26 -4.52
CA ASP A 173 -9.53 -79.28 -5.89
C ASP A 173 -8.01 -79.06 -5.97
N THR A 174 -7.24 -80.08 -5.57
CA THR A 174 -5.77 -80.05 -5.52
C THR A 174 -5.09 -80.02 -6.89
N ASN A 175 -5.83 -80.15 -8.00
CA ASN A 175 -5.29 -80.15 -9.35
C ASN A 175 -5.99 -79.09 -10.22
N TYR A 176 -5.40 -77.89 -10.28
CA TYR A 176 -5.93 -76.76 -11.02
C TYR A 176 -5.98 -77.00 -12.51
N GLU A 177 -5.01 -77.73 -13.06
CA GLU A 177 -5.00 -78.06 -14.50
C GLU A 177 -6.25 -78.87 -14.88
N SER A 178 -6.66 -79.82 -14.05
CA SER A 178 -7.84 -80.65 -14.27
C SER A 178 -9.14 -79.85 -14.16
N VAL A 179 -9.24 -78.96 -13.17
CA VAL A 179 -10.42 -78.10 -12.97
C VAL A 179 -10.57 -77.12 -14.14
N VAL A 180 -9.50 -76.42 -14.49
CA VAL A 180 -9.47 -75.47 -15.60
C VAL A 180 -9.73 -76.17 -16.92
N ALA A 181 -9.16 -77.37 -17.16
CA ALA A 181 -9.44 -78.13 -18.38
C ALA A 181 -10.93 -78.51 -18.51
N LYS A 182 -11.55 -78.99 -17.42
CA LYS A 182 -12.98 -79.33 -17.40
C LYS A 182 -13.84 -78.08 -17.61
N TRP A 183 -13.50 -76.98 -16.97
CA TRP A 183 -14.22 -75.72 -17.11
C TRP A 183 -14.08 -75.14 -18.52
N LEU A 184 -12.87 -75.10 -19.11
CA LEU A 184 -12.65 -74.64 -20.48
C LEU A 184 -13.43 -75.50 -21.49
N ALA A 185 -13.50 -76.82 -21.26
CA ALA A 185 -14.30 -77.72 -22.08
C ALA A 185 -15.81 -77.41 -21.96
N GLY A 186 -16.31 -77.19 -20.74
CA GLY A 186 -17.71 -76.82 -20.49
C GLY A 186 -18.09 -75.44 -21.06
N ALA A 187 -17.18 -74.46 -20.93
CA ALA A 187 -17.32 -73.11 -21.45
C ALA A 187 -17.02 -73.00 -22.96
N GLN A 188 -16.65 -74.10 -23.63
CA GLN A 188 -16.29 -74.17 -25.05
C GLN A 188 -15.19 -73.18 -25.45
N ARG A 189 -14.17 -73.02 -24.58
CA ARG A 189 -13.02 -72.13 -24.81
C ARG A 189 -11.76 -72.91 -25.19
N SER A 190 -10.79 -72.19 -25.76
CA SER A 190 -9.55 -72.78 -26.26
C SER A 190 -8.71 -73.37 -25.11
N SER A 191 -8.22 -74.60 -25.28
CA SER A 191 -7.29 -75.24 -24.35
C SER A 191 -5.95 -74.51 -24.23
N ARG A 192 -5.61 -73.62 -25.19
CA ARG A 192 -4.39 -72.79 -25.12
C ARG A 192 -4.40 -71.80 -23.94
N LEU A 193 -5.58 -71.50 -23.40
CA LEU A 193 -5.74 -70.58 -22.26
C LEU A 193 -5.46 -71.27 -20.91
N GLN A 194 -5.36 -72.60 -20.89
CA GLN A 194 -5.28 -73.40 -19.67
C GLN A 194 -4.10 -72.98 -18.79
N SER A 195 -2.90 -72.82 -19.37
CA SER A 195 -1.70 -72.47 -18.60
C SER A 195 -1.81 -71.08 -17.96
N SER A 196 -2.33 -70.09 -18.68
CA SER A 196 -2.53 -68.73 -18.16
C SER A 196 -3.55 -68.69 -17.05
N VAL A 197 -4.69 -69.38 -17.22
CA VAL A 197 -5.75 -69.41 -16.21
C VAL A 197 -5.30 -70.17 -14.96
N VAL A 198 -4.53 -71.26 -15.10
CA VAL A 198 -3.93 -71.97 -13.94
C VAL A 198 -2.98 -71.05 -13.18
N LYS A 199 -2.05 -70.38 -13.88
CA LYS A 199 -1.13 -69.40 -13.26
C LYS A 199 -1.88 -68.29 -12.52
N TYR A 200 -2.96 -67.79 -13.12
CA TYR A 200 -3.82 -66.77 -12.51
C TYR A 200 -4.52 -67.27 -11.24
N LEU A 201 -5.09 -68.48 -11.26
CA LEU A 201 -5.68 -69.08 -10.06
C LEU A 201 -4.64 -69.28 -8.95
N THR A 202 -3.43 -69.75 -9.28
CA THR A 202 -2.34 -69.89 -8.31
C THR A 202 -1.90 -68.52 -7.76
N HIS A 203 -1.89 -67.48 -8.59
CA HIS A 203 -1.59 -66.12 -8.14
C HIS A 203 -2.66 -65.59 -7.18
N LEU A 204 -3.94 -65.78 -7.50
CA LEU A 204 -5.05 -65.40 -6.61
C LEU A 204 -4.97 -66.15 -5.28
N GLU A 205 -4.69 -67.45 -5.29
CA GLU A 205 -4.50 -68.22 -4.06
C GLU A 205 -3.33 -67.70 -3.21
N ALA A 206 -2.18 -67.41 -3.84
CA ALA A 206 -0.98 -66.97 -3.12
C ALA A 206 -1.11 -65.54 -2.54
N THR A 207 -1.92 -64.68 -3.17
CA THR A 207 -2.09 -63.28 -2.77
C THR A 207 -3.34 -63.02 -1.92
N ALA A 208 -4.24 -64.01 -1.80
CA ALA A 208 -5.47 -63.87 -1.06
C ALA A 208 -5.20 -63.62 0.44
N GLN A 209 -5.75 -62.54 0.98
CA GLN A 209 -5.69 -62.24 2.41
C GLN A 209 -6.84 -62.90 3.20
N ALA A 210 -7.93 -63.28 2.52
CA ALA A 210 -9.10 -63.94 3.09
C ALA A 210 -9.87 -64.76 2.02
N PHE A 211 -10.59 -65.80 2.45
CA PHE A 211 -11.45 -66.64 1.61
C PHE A 211 -12.93 -66.51 2.03
N PRO A 212 -13.91 -66.69 1.12
CA PRO A 212 -13.75 -67.06 -0.29
C PRO A 212 -13.36 -65.86 -1.17
N VAL A 213 -12.55 -66.10 -2.20
CA VAL A 213 -12.15 -65.08 -3.18
C VAL A 213 -13.19 -65.02 -4.30
N ARG A 214 -13.80 -63.86 -4.52
CA ARG A 214 -14.74 -63.63 -5.63
C ARG A 214 -14.24 -62.48 -6.49
N VAL A 215 -13.94 -62.77 -7.74
CA VAL A 215 -13.31 -61.81 -8.66
C VAL A 215 -14.02 -61.83 -10.00
N GLU A 216 -14.21 -60.65 -10.58
CA GLU A 216 -14.63 -60.49 -11.96
C GLU A 216 -13.40 -60.14 -12.80
N ALA A 217 -13.16 -60.88 -13.88
CA ALA A 217 -11.96 -60.72 -14.71
C ALA A 217 -12.27 -60.82 -16.20
N SER A 218 -11.44 -60.22 -17.04
CA SER A 218 -11.47 -60.47 -18.48
C SER A 218 -10.57 -61.64 -18.82
N LEU A 219 -11.09 -62.66 -19.52
CA LEU A 219 -10.30 -63.85 -19.87
C LEU A 219 -9.14 -63.49 -20.81
N LEU A 220 -9.34 -62.46 -21.63
CA LEU A 220 -8.32 -61.98 -22.56
C LEU A 220 -7.17 -61.30 -21.81
N GLU A 221 -7.49 -60.42 -20.85
CA GLU A 221 -6.48 -59.74 -20.02
C GLU A 221 -5.70 -60.75 -19.17
N VAL A 222 -6.38 -61.72 -18.57
CA VAL A 222 -5.74 -62.81 -17.81
C VAL A 222 -4.81 -63.62 -18.72
N HIS A 223 -5.20 -63.88 -19.97
CA HIS A 223 -4.32 -64.57 -20.90
C HIS A 223 -3.10 -63.72 -21.26
N GLU A 224 -3.28 -62.43 -21.55
CA GLU A 224 -2.16 -61.54 -21.89
C GLU A 224 -1.15 -61.40 -20.74
N GLU A 225 -1.64 -61.28 -19.51
CA GLU A 225 -0.79 -61.11 -18.33
C GLU A 225 -0.07 -62.42 -17.93
N PHE A 226 -0.74 -63.58 -18.07
CA PHE A 226 -0.21 -64.87 -17.58
C PHE A 226 0.20 -65.85 -18.70
N ALA A 227 0.21 -65.45 -19.98
CA ALA A 227 0.66 -66.29 -21.11
C ALA A 227 2.16 -66.63 -21.05
N PHE A 228 2.98 -65.78 -20.44
CA PHE A 228 4.43 -65.91 -20.38
C PHE A 228 4.88 -66.60 -19.08
#